data_AF-A0A962VK42-F1
#
_entry.id   AF-A0A962VK42-F1
#
_cell.length_a   1.000
_cell.length_b   1.000
_cell.length_c   1.000
_cell.angle_alpha   90.00
_cell.angle_beta   90.00
_cell.angle_gamma   90.00
#
_symmetry.space_group_name_H-M   'P 1'
#
loop_
_entity.id
_entity.type
_entity.pdbx_description
1 polymer ?
#
loop_
_entity_poly.entity_id
_entity_poly.type
_entity_poly.pdbx_seq_one_letter_code
_entity_poly.pdbx_strand_id
1 'polypeptide(L)'
;MVTFEQVRQIVGDVLQLGDRTAKLEPDTALLGSIPEFDSMAVVSVITALEDQLGIIVEDDDISGETFETLGNLTQFVQSKL
;
A
#
# COMPACT_ATOMS: atom_id res chain seq x y z
N MET A 1 1.44 -5.66 -16.06
CA MET A 1 2.43 -4.88 -15.29
C MET A 1 1.64 -4.08 -14.29
N VAL A 2 1.86 -4.30 -12.99
CA VAL A 2 1.22 -3.48 -11.97
C VAL A 2 1.80 -2.08 -12.02
N THR A 3 0.93 -1.09 -11.89
CA THR A 3 1.30 0.33 -11.90
C THR A 3 1.10 0.95 -10.52
N PHE A 4 1.82 2.04 -10.26
CA PHE A 4 1.64 2.85 -9.06
C PHE A 4 0.19 3.28 -8.86
N GLU A 5 -0.52 3.65 -9.92
CA GLU A 5 -1.91 4.07 -9.83
C GLU A 5 -2.84 2.95 -9.33
N GLN A 6 -2.58 1.69 -9.71
CA GLN A 6 -3.32 0.54 -9.18
C GLN A 6 -3.10 0.37 -7.69
N VAL A 7 -1.84 0.32 -7.24
CA VAL A 7 -1.50 0.18 -5.81
C VAL A 7 -2.07 1.34 -5.00
N ARG A 8 -1.94 2.56 -5.52
CA ARG A 8 -2.53 3.78 -4.95
C ARG A 8 -4.05 3.65 -4.79
N GLN A 9 -4.75 3.20 -5.82
CA GLN A 9 -6.19 3.03 -5.77
C GLN A 9 -6.61 2.00 -4.71
N ILE A 10 -5.94 0.86 -4.64
CA ILE A 10 -6.22 -0.19 -3.65
C ILE A 10 -6.02 0.34 -2.23
N VAL A 11 -4.87 0.95 -1.95
CA VAL A 11 -4.56 1.55 -0.63
C VAL A 11 -5.59 2.63 -0.30
N GLY A 12 -5.93 3.47 -1.28
CA GLY A 12 -6.91 4.53 -1.13
C GLY A 12 -8.34 4.06 -0.84
N ASP A 13 -8.74 2.94 -1.43
CA ASP A 13 -10.06 2.32 -1.22
C ASP A 13 -10.13 1.69 0.17
N VAL A 14 -9.10 0.92 0.56
CA VAL A 14 -9.00 0.29 1.88
C VAL A 14 -8.99 1.31 3.00
N LEU A 15 -8.23 2.40 2.84
CA LEU A 15 -8.15 3.48 3.83
C LEU A 15 -9.32 4.48 3.71
N GLN A 16 -10.23 4.27 2.77
CA GLN A 16 -11.39 5.14 2.50
C GLN A 16 -11.00 6.62 2.32
N LEU A 17 -9.85 6.86 1.68
CA LEU A 17 -9.26 8.19 1.50
C LEU A 17 -9.99 9.04 0.44
N GLY A 18 -10.78 8.40 -0.43
CA GLY A 18 -11.57 9.07 -1.48
C GLY A 18 -10.70 9.96 -2.38
N ASP A 19 -11.01 11.25 -2.45
CA ASP A 19 -10.24 12.24 -3.21
C ASP A 19 -8.78 12.40 -2.74
N ARG A 20 -8.46 12.05 -1.48
CA ARG A 20 -7.08 12.12 -0.98
C ARG A 20 -6.19 11.07 -1.64
N THR A 21 -6.76 9.96 -2.11
CA THR A 21 -6.04 8.93 -2.87
C THR A 21 -5.36 9.52 -4.11
N ALA A 22 -6.04 10.45 -4.79
CA ALA A 22 -5.49 11.10 -5.98
C ALA A 22 -4.29 12.01 -5.68
N LYS A 23 -4.11 12.40 -4.41
CA LYS A 23 -3.01 13.26 -3.94
C LYS A 23 -1.84 12.46 -3.36
N LEU A 24 -1.96 11.14 -3.25
CA LEU A 24 -0.85 10.30 -2.82
C LEU A 24 0.19 10.24 -3.94
N GLU A 25 1.41 10.64 -3.59
CA GLU A 25 2.59 10.57 -4.44
C GLU A 25 3.51 9.42 -3.99
N PRO A 26 4.46 8.97 -4.83
CA PRO A 26 5.40 7.91 -4.47
C PRO A 26 6.20 8.22 -3.20
N ASP A 27 6.60 9.47 -3.02
CA ASP A 27 7.31 9.97 -1.84
C ASP A 27 6.38 10.23 -0.62
N THR A 28 5.07 10.02 -0.76
CA THR A 28 4.15 10.20 0.36
C THR A 28 4.33 9.07 1.37
N ALA A 29 4.67 9.46 2.60
CA ALA A 29 4.76 8.52 3.70
C ALA A 29 3.37 7.99 4.08
N LEU A 30 3.20 6.67 4.17
CA LEU A 30 1.95 6.05 4.63
C LEU A 30 1.96 5.99 6.16
N LEU A 31 3.03 5.41 6.72
CA LEU A 31 3.27 5.40 8.16
C LEU A 31 3.54 6.81 8.69
N GLY A 32 2.73 7.25 9.65
CA GLY A 32 2.88 8.53 10.34
C GLY A 32 2.33 9.76 9.60
N SER A 33 2.12 9.71 8.27
CA SER A 33 1.45 10.80 7.53
C SER A 33 -0.06 10.59 7.40
N ILE A 34 -0.49 9.33 7.35
CA ILE A 34 -1.91 8.97 7.27
C ILE A 34 -2.34 8.48 8.65
N PRO A 35 -3.12 9.27 9.42
CA PRO A 35 -3.59 8.85 10.73
C PRO A 35 -4.50 7.63 10.68
N GLU A 36 -5.12 7.35 9.53
CA GLU A 36 -5.93 6.15 9.29
C GLU A 36 -5.08 4.89 9.03
N PHE A 37 -3.76 5.04 8.83
CA PHE A 37 -2.83 3.94 8.58
C PHE A 37 -2.31 3.35 9.89
N ASP A 38 -3.19 2.66 10.60
CA ASP A 38 -2.90 1.93 11.84
C ASP A 38 -2.44 0.48 11.60
N SER A 39 -2.01 -0.21 12.66
CA SER A 39 -1.62 -1.64 12.62
C SER A 39 -2.67 -2.56 11.98
N MET A 40 -3.96 -2.23 12.12
CA MET A 40 -5.06 -2.99 11.51
C MET A 40 -5.28 -2.65 10.04
N ALA A 41 -4.96 -1.42 9.63
CA ALA A 41 -5.08 -0.97 8.25
C ALA A 41 -4.00 -1.62 7.36
N VAL A 42 -2.78 -1.82 7.90
CA VAL A 42 -1.69 -2.53 7.22
C VAL A 42 -2.15 -3.92 6.77
N VAL A 43 -2.74 -4.71 7.68
CA VAL A 43 -3.25 -6.05 7.37
C VAL A 43 -4.33 -5.99 6.28
N SER A 44 -5.25 -5.01 6.38
CA SER A 44 -6.32 -4.85 5.38
C SER A 44 -5.77 -4.49 4.00
N VAL A 45 -4.76 -3.61 3.93
CA VAL A 45 -4.09 -3.22 2.69
C VAL A 45 -3.37 -4.41 2.08
N ILE A 46 -2.65 -5.19 2.89
CA ILE A 46 -1.97 -6.40 2.43
C ILE A 46 -2.97 -7.37 1.84
N THR A 47 -4.03 -7.72 2.58
CA THR A 47 -5.06 -8.64 2.10
C THR A 47 -5.68 -8.16 0.79
N ALA A 48 -5.95 -6.87 0.65
CA ALA A 48 -6.48 -6.32 -0.60
C ALA A 48 -5.48 -6.40 -1.75
N LEU A 49 -4.18 -6.16 -1.49
CA LEU A 49 -3.13 -6.31 -2.50
C LEU A 49 -2.97 -7.77 -2.93
N GLU A 50 -2.98 -8.71 -1.99
CA GLU A 50 -2.92 -10.15 -2.28
C GLU A 50 -4.14 -10.61 -3.11
N ASP A 51 -5.35 -10.17 -2.77
CA ASP A 51 -6.58 -10.53 -3.49
C ASP A 51 -6.64 -9.89 -4.90
N GLN A 52 -6.32 -8.60 -5.01
CA GLN A 52 -6.38 -7.86 -6.27
C GLN A 52 -5.26 -8.22 -7.24
N LEU A 53 -4.06 -8.46 -6.72
CA LEU A 53 -2.84 -8.63 -7.52
C LEU A 53 -2.38 -10.08 -7.57
N GLY A 54 -2.91 -10.96 -6.71
CA GLY A 54 -2.50 -12.36 -6.62
C GLY A 54 -1.09 -12.56 -6.06
N ILE A 55 -0.57 -11.57 -5.32
CA ILE A 55 0.74 -11.67 -4.65
C ILE A 55 0.60 -12.34 -3.28
N ILE A 56 1.73 -12.77 -2.72
CA ILE A 56 1.81 -13.27 -1.34
C ILE A 56 2.81 -12.37 -0.60
N VAL A 57 2.36 -11.78 0.51
CA VAL A 57 3.18 -10.95 1.40
C VAL A 57 3.44 -11.74 2.67
N GLU A 58 4.69 -12.10 2.92
CA GLU A 58 5.07 -12.83 4.13
C GLU A 58 5.23 -11.87 5.32
N ASP A 59 5.10 -12.36 6.55
CA ASP A 59 5.23 -11.54 7.76
C ASP A 59 6.60 -10.83 7.85
N ASP A 60 7.67 -11.50 7.38
CA ASP A 60 9.02 -10.91 7.25
C ASP A 60 9.08 -9.74 6.25
N ASP A 61 8.21 -9.74 5.22
CA ASP A 61 8.10 -8.63 4.27
C ASP A 61 7.31 -7.44 4.85
N ILE A 62 6.55 -7.65 5.94
CA ILE A 62 5.81 -6.62 6.67
C ILE A 62 6.76 -5.82 7.56
N SER A 63 7.71 -5.16 6.92
CA SER A 63 8.63 -4.23 7.56
C SER A 63 8.11 -2.79 7.41
N GLY A 64 8.34 -1.96 8.45
CA GLY A 64 7.99 -0.55 8.43
C GLY A 64 8.59 0.22 7.25
N GLU A 65 9.71 -0.25 6.70
CA GLU A 65 10.35 0.31 5.50
C GLU A 65 9.50 0.09 4.23
N THR A 66 8.93 -1.11 4.03
CA THR A 66 8.06 -1.41 2.86
C THR A 66 6.80 -0.56 2.87
N PHE A 67 6.25 -0.30 4.06
CA PHE A 67 5.07 0.53 4.27
C PHE A 67 5.41 1.98 4.62
N GLU A 68 6.68 2.38 4.50
CA GLU A 68 7.09 3.74 4.80
C GLU A 68 6.47 4.71 3.81
N THR A 69 6.56 4.39 2.50
CA THR A 69 6.01 5.20 1.43
C THR A 69 5.23 4.37 0.41
N LEU A 70 4.31 5.02 -0.29
CA LEU A 70 3.51 4.35 -1.32
C LEU A 70 4.38 3.89 -2.51
N GLY A 71 5.45 4.61 -2.81
CA GLY A 71 6.44 4.22 -3.81
C GLY A 71 7.13 2.91 -3.45
N ASN A 72 7.55 2.75 -2.19
CA ASN A 72 8.23 1.54 -1.75
C ASN A 72 7.30 0.33 -1.79
N LEU A 73 6.05 0.49 -1.34
CA LEU A 73 5.02 -0.54 -1.44
C LEU A 73 4.78 -0.96 -2.90
N THR A 74 4.70 0.01 -3.81
CA THR A 74 4.50 -0.27 -5.24
C THR A 74 5.68 -1.01 -5.84
N GLN A 75 6.91 -0.62 -5.50
CA GLN A 75 8.12 -1.30 -5.98
C GLN A 75 8.21 -2.73 -5.42
N PHE A 76 7.87 -2.92 -4.16
CA PHE A 76 7.80 -4.23 -3.52
C PHE A 76 6.81 -5.16 -4.23
N VAL A 77 5.58 -4.68 -4.45
CA VAL A 77 4.53 -5.40 -5.17
C VAL A 77 5.00 -5.78 -6.59
N GLN A 78 5.63 -4.84 -7.31
CA GLN A 78 6.17 -5.11 -8.64
C GLN A 78 7.30 -6.15 -8.63
N SER A 79 8.05 -6.25 -7.54
CA SER A 79 9.11 -7.26 -7.41
C SER A 79 8.57 -8.67 -7.11
N LYS A 80 7.32 -8.80 -6.66
CA LYS A 80 6.67 -10.07 -6.33
C LYS A 80 5.87 -10.66 -7.51
N LEU A 81 5.57 -9.86 -8.53
CA LEU A 81 4.83 -10.23 -9.76
C LEU A 81 5.75 -10.65 -10.90
#